data_AF-A0A526ZW73-F1
#
_entry.id   AF-A0A526ZW73-F1
#
_cell.length_a   1.000
_cell.length_b   1.000
_cell.length_c   1.000
_cell.angle_alpha   90.00
_cell.angle_beta   90.00
_cell.angle_gamma   90.00
#
_symmetry.space_group_name_H-M   'P 1'
#
loop_
_entity.id
_entity.type
_entity.pdbx_description
1 polymer ?
#
loop_
_entity_poly.entity_id
_entity_poly.type
_entity_poly.pdbx_seq_one_letter_code
_entity_poly.pdbx_strand_id
1 'polypeptide(L)'
;MAIRDVLMRGDLALTPSEEKIVRLLLTDYPTSGLGTASSLARRAGVSDPTVVRLVMKLGYDGFADFQAKLLAEVEARLHSPLLMMEAKRPTDAEDSAILAYLGSVGSALEKSVSLTPLQSYERAARLLMETKGEVVMLGGRFSRHIAGMLAGYMLQFRPGVRDLGTLSAQAFDTLAPAMAQMEALVAQIVATLSDGARERIERLEEVRHANAVTLDSAGPEENAARRMPGPKSAQPRSAQAKSVKQDQKA
;
A
#
# COMPACT_ATOMS: atom_id res chain seq x y z
N MET A 1 -7.37 22.27 8.50
CA MET A 1 -8.31 21.94 9.59
C MET A 1 -8.50 20.43 9.57
N ALA A 2 -8.45 19.74 10.71
CA ALA A 2 -8.60 18.29 10.69
C ALA A 2 -10.06 17.91 10.41
N ILE A 3 -10.28 16.84 9.66
CA ILE A 3 -11.63 16.30 9.38
C ILE A 3 -12.33 15.94 10.70
N ARG A 4 -11.58 15.49 11.70
CA ARG A 4 -12.12 15.29 13.06
C ARG A 4 -12.73 16.57 13.65
N ASP A 5 -12.11 17.72 13.45
CA ASP A 5 -12.63 19.00 13.95
C ASP A 5 -13.94 19.34 13.24
N VAL A 6 -13.99 19.11 11.93
CA VAL A 6 -15.19 19.28 11.10
C VAL A 6 -16.35 18.42 11.60
N LEU A 7 -16.08 17.17 11.99
CA LEU A 7 -17.07 16.21 12.50
C LEU A 7 -17.58 16.55 13.91
N MET A 8 -16.79 17.28 14.71
CA MET A 8 -17.12 17.65 16.09
C MET A 8 -17.83 19.01 16.20
N ARG A 9 -18.06 19.72 15.09
CA ARG A 9 -18.71 21.03 15.12
C ARG A 9 -20.17 20.90 15.55
N GLY A 10 -20.55 21.65 16.58
CA GLY A 10 -21.91 21.63 17.16
C GLY A 10 -22.96 22.36 16.33
N ASP A 11 -22.57 23.05 15.25
CA ASP A 11 -23.48 23.73 14.31
C ASP A 11 -23.97 22.81 13.18
N LEU A 12 -23.49 21.56 13.12
CA LEU A 12 -23.96 20.57 12.15
C LEU A 12 -25.38 20.10 12.50
N ALA A 13 -26.36 20.56 11.75
CA ALA A 13 -27.73 20.06 11.85
C ALA A 13 -27.86 18.66 11.23
N LEU A 14 -27.46 17.60 11.94
CA LEU A 14 -27.44 16.22 11.45
C LEU A 14 -28.80 15.51 11.59
N THR A 15 -29.15 14.67 10.61
CA THR A 15 -30.27 13.72 10.77
C THR A 15 -29.86 12.52 11.64
N PRO A 16 -30.80 11.73 12.21
CA PRO A 16 -30.46 10.57 13.02
C PRO A 16 -29.57 9.53 12.30
N SER A 17 -29.73 9.37 10.98
CA SER A 17 -28.89 8.48 10.18
C SER A 17 -27.49 9.05 9.93
N GLU A 18 -27.38 10.37 9.75
CA GLU A 18 -26.10 11.07 9.63
C GLU A 18 -25.32 11.04 10.94
N GLU A 19 -26.01 11.21 12.07
CA GLU A 19 -25.39 11.14 13.40
C GLU A 19 -24.78 9.76 13.68
N LYS A 20 -25.43 8.67 13.23
CA LYS A 20 -24.86 7.31 13.33
C LYS A 20 -23.53 7.21 12.57
N ILE A 21 -23.47 7.80 11.36
CA ILE A 21 -22.24 7.79 10.54
C ILE A 21 -21.16 8.63 11.24
N VAL A 22 -21.47 9.85 11.69
CA VAL A 22 -20.51 10.72 12.40
C VAL A 22 -19.99 10.05 13.67
N ARG A 23 -20.87 9.44 14.47
CA ARG A 23 -20.50 8.71 15.69
C ARG A 23 -19.55 7.56 15.41
N LEU A 24 -19.83 6.78 14.36
CA LEU A 24 -18.95 5.69 13.92
C LEU A 24 -17.59 6.22 13.45
N LEU A 25 -17.59 7.29 12.64
CA LEU A 25 -16.38 7.96 12.17
C LEU A 25 -15.52 8.47 13.32
N LEU A 26 -16.13 9.01 14.37
CA LEU A 26 -15.43 9.52 15.55
C LEU A 26 -14.92 8.42 16.48
N THR A 27 -15.64 7.30 16.57
CA THR A 27 -15.29 6.16 17.43
C THR A 27 -14.08 5.39 16.90
N ASP A 28 -13.96 5.27 15.58
CA ASP A 28 -12.91 4.53 14.89
C ASP A 28 -12.20 5.43 13.86
N TYR A 29 -11.87 6.65 14.28
CA TYR A 29 -11.14 7.61 13.45
C TYR A 29 -9.64 7.29 13.43
N PRO A 30 -8.95 7.35 12.27
CA PRO A 30 -9.45 7.64 10.92
C PRO A 30 -9.89 6.39 10.14
N THR A 31 -9.65 5.19 10.67
CA THR A 31 -9.77 3.90 9.97
C THR A 31 -11.13 3.67 9.32
N SER A 32 -12.21 4.02 10.02
CA SER A 32 -13.59 3.85 9.54
C SER A 32 -13.91 4.66 8.28
N GLY A 33 -13.22 5.78 8.05
CA GLY A 33 -13.39 6.59 6.84
C GLY A 33 -12.48 6.20 5.67
N LEU A 34 -11.52 5.28 5.88
CA LEU A 34 -10.57 4.84 4.84
C LEU A 34 -11.05 3.63 4.03
N GLY A 35 -12.17 3.01 4.42
CA GLY A 35 -12.84 1.97 3.64
C GLY A 35 -13.73 2.53 2.53
N THR A 36 -14.58 1.71 1.92
CA THR A 36 -15.56 2.15 0.92
C THR A 36 -16.80 2.77 1.57
N ALA A 37 -17.53 3.62 0.82
CA ALA A 37 -18.82 4.17 1.25
C ALA A 37 -19.79 3.07 1.68
N SER A 38 -19.87 1.97 0.93
CA SER A 38 -20.72 0.82 1.23
C SER A 38 -20.31 0.07 2.51
N SER A 39 -19.02 0.01 2.80
CA SER A 39 -18.54 -0.58 4.06
C SER A 39 -18.94 0.28 5.26
N LEU A 40 -18.74 1.60 5.14
CA LEU A 40 -19.13 2.56 6.16
C LEU A 40 -20.65 2.58 6.38
N ALA A 41 -21.44 2.57 5.30
CA ALA A 41 -22.90 2.55 5.34
C ALA A 41 -23.43 1.31 6.08
N ARG A 42 -22.92 0.13 5.72
CA ARG A 42 -23.25 -1.14 6.37
C ARG A 42 -22.93 -1.13 7.86
N ARG A 43 -21.75 -0.64 8.24
CA ARG A 43 -21.32 -0.55 9.65
C ARG A 43 -22.16 0.44 10.46
N ALA A 44 -22.57 1.55 9.84
CA ALA A 44 -23.44 2.54 10.47
C ALA A 44 -24.93 2.15 10.46
N GLY A 45 -25.31 1.07 9.77
CA GLY A 45 -26.70 0.64 9.63
C GLY A 45 -27.55 1.62 8.80
N VAL A 46 -26.98 2.14 7.72
CA VAL A 46 -27.61 3.12 6.81
C VAL A 46 -27.38 2.75 5.35
N SER A 47 -28.03 3.47 4.43
CA SER A 47 -27.85 3.29 2.98
C SER A 47 -26.63 4.04 2.44
N ASP A 48 -26.00 3.53 1.38
CA ASP A 48 -24.86 4.16 0.71
C ASP A 48 -25.13 5.63 0.29
N PRO A 49 -26.30 6.00 -0.27
CA PRO A 49 -26.60 7.40 -0.58
C PRO A 49 -26.61 8.31 0.65
N THR A 50 -26.92 7.80 1.84
CA THR A 50 -26.88 8.57 3.10
C THR A 50 -25.45 8.97 3.44
N VAL A 51 -24.48 8.07 3.24
CA VAL A 51 -23.06 8.36 3.46
C VAL A 51 -22.57 9.43 2.49
N VAL A 52 -22.91 9.30 1.20
CA VAL A 52 -22.52 10.27 0.16
C VAL A 52 -23.14 11.64 0.45
N ARG A 53 -24.42 11.69 0.83
CA ARG A 53 -25.10 12.95 1.20
C ARG A 53 -24.46 13.64 2.40
N LEU A 54 -24.07 12.87 3.42
CA LEU A 54 -23.39 13.41 4.60
C LEU A 54 -22.06 14.05 4.23
N VAL A 55 -21.19 13.37 3.48
CA VAL A 55 -19.88 13.95 3.13
C VAL A 55 -20.03 15.17 2.23
N MET A 56 -21.01 15.20 1.32
CA MET A 56 -21.32 16.40 0.55
C MET A 56 -21.78 17.56 1.43
N LYS A 57 -22.64 17.28 2.41
CA LYS A 57 -23.08 18.27 3.41
C LYS A 57 -21.93 18.78 4.29
N LEU A 58 -20.91 17.96 4.55
CA LEU A 58 -19.71 18.36 5.28
C LEU A 58 -18.74 19.20 4.42
N GLY A 59 -19.03 19.41 3.14
CA GLY A 59 -18.26 20.25 2.22
C GLY A 59 -17.25 19.49 1.36
N TYR A 60 -17.43 18.19 1.16
CA TYR A 60 -16.61 17.36 0.25
C TYR A 60 -17.35 17.13 -1.07
N ASP A 61 -16.63 16.99 -2.18
CA ASP A 61 -17.28 16.78 -3.50
C ASP A 61 -17.93 15.39 -3.64
N GLY A 62 -17.65 14.50 -2.70
CA GLY A 62 -18.19 13.16 -2.62
C GLY A 62 -17.36 12.30 -1.66
N PHE A 63 -17.66 11.00 -1.60
CA PHE A 63 -16.95 10.09 -0.69
C PHE A 63 -15.49 9.90 -1.07
N ALA A 64 -15.16 9.88 -2.37
CA ALA A 64 -13.78 9.78 -2.83
C ALA A 64 -12.94 11.00 -2.44
N ASP A 65 -13.47 12.22 -2.56
CA ASP A 65 -12.79 13.45 -2.11
C ASP A 65 -12.60 13.48 -0.59
N PHE A 66 -13.63 13.11 0.17
CA PHE A 66 -13.52 12.92 1.63
C PHE A 66 -12.41 11.93 2.00
N GLN A 67 -12.39 10.76 1.36
CA GLN A 67 -11.40 9.71 1.62
C GLN A 67 -9.98 10.18 1.25
N ALA A 68 -9.82 10.87 0.12
CA ALA A 68 -8.53 11.42 -0.31
C ALA A 68 -8.00 12.46 0.68
N LYS A 69 -8.86 13.38 1.16
CA LYS A 69 -8.49 14.37 2.18
C LYS A 69 -8.20 13.72 3.54
N LEU A 70 -8.93 12.67 3.91
CA LEU A 70 -8.67 11.89 5.12
C LEU A 70 -7.34 11.15 5.05
N LEU A 71 -7.03 10.57 3.89
CA LEU A 71 -5.75 9.93 3.63
C LEU A 71 -4.61 10.95 3.68
N ALA A 72 -4.77 12.13 3.06
CA ALA A 72 -3.80 13.23 3.13
C ALA A 72 -3.58 13.73 4.57
N GLU A 73 -4.62 13.77 5.41
CA GLU A 73 -4.48 14.10 6.84
C GLU A 73 -3.67 13.04 7.60
N VAL A 74 -3.93 11.75 7.33
CA VAL A 74 -3.16 10.64 7.90
C VAL A 74 -1.70 10.72 7.44
N GLU A 75 -1.47 10.94 6.16
CA GLU A 75 -0.15 11.12 5.59
C GLU A 75 0.57 12.32 6.21
N ALA A 76 -0.08 13.47 6.36
CA ALA A 76 0.50 14.65 6.99
C ALA A 76 0.85 14.41 8.47
N ARG A 77 0.04 13.64 9.21
CA ARG A 77 0.37 13.25 10.61
C ARG A 77 1.51 12.25 10.69
N LEU A 78 1.60 11.32 9.74
CA LEU A 78 2.66 10.31 9.68
C LEU A 78 3.98 10.86 9.14
N HIS A 79 3.93 11.89 8.28
CA HIS A 79 5.06 12.40 7.50
C HIS A 79 5.40 13.87 7.76
N SER A 80 4.84 14.53 8.77
CA SER A 80 5.34 15.84 9.20
C SER A 80 6.32 15.66 10.36
N PRO A 81 7.64 15.69 10.11
CA PRO A 81 8.66 15.73 11.15
C PRO A 81 8.37 16.81 12.20
N LEU A 82 7.86 17.98 11.80
CA LEU A 82 7.56 19.08 12.71
C LEU A 82 6.42 18.74 13.68
N LEU A 83 5.30 18.21 13.18
CA LEU A 83 4.19 17.80 14.05
C LEU A 83 4.57 16.60 14.94
N MET A 84 5.41 15.68 14.45
CA MET A 84 5.96 14.60 15.26
C MET A 84 6.92 15.11 16.35
N MET A 85 7.72 16.13 16.05
CA MET A 85 8.62 16.76 17.02
C MET A 85 7.84 17.53 18.09
N GLU A 86 6.77 18.23 17.71
CA GLU A 86 5.87 18.93 18.63
C GLU A 86 5.10 17.96 19.51
N ALA A 87 4.55 16.87 18.96
CA ALA A 87 3.85 15.84 19.73
C ALA A 87 4.76 15.07 20.70
N LYS A 88 6.06 15.01 20.42
CA LYS A 88 7.08 14.39 21.28
C LYS A 88 7.76 15.40 22.22
N ARG A 89 7.40 16.68 22.14
CA ARG A 89 7.92 17.71 23.03
C ARG A 89 7.31 17.53 24.41
N PRO A 90 8.12 17.42 25.48
CA PRO A 90 7.59 17.37 26.84
C PRO A 90 6.74 18.62 27.11
N THR A 91 5.53 18.43 27.66
CA THR A 91 4.60 19.53 27.95
C THR A 91 5.06 20.39 29.13
N ASP A 92 5.87 19.83 30.03
CA ASP A 92 6.36 20.51 31.23
C ASP A 92 7.88 20.68 31.15
N ALA A 93 8.30 21.91 30.89
CA ALA A 93 9.69 22.30 30.65
C ALA A 93 10.49 22.53 31.96
N GLU A 94 10.34 21.65 32.96
CA GLU A 94 11.24 21.61 34.13
C GLU A 94 12.23 20.43 34.07
N ASP A 95 11.90 19.35 33.34
CA ASP A 95 12.76 18.18 33.19
C ASP A 95 13.57 18.18 31.87
N SER A 96 14.77 17.59 31.93
CA SER A 96 15.63 17.37 30.77
C SER A 96 14.87 16.63 29.67
N ALA A 97 14.83 17.20 28.46
CA ALA A 97 14.17 16.59 27.29
C ALA A 97 14.66 15.17 27.01
N ILE A 98 15.91 14.85 27.37
CA ILE A 98 16.48 13.49 27.28
C ILE A 98 15.78 12.57 28.28
N LEU A 99 15.63 12.99 29.54
CA LEU A 99 14.98 12.19 30.59
C LEU A 99 13.49 12.00 30.27
N ALA A 100 12.82 13.04 29.80
CA ALA A 100 11.42 12.94 29.37
C ALA A 100 11.24 11.98 28.18
N TYR A 101 12.14 12.03 27.19
CA TYR A 101 12.13 11.07 26.08
C TYR A 101 12.35 9.63 26.57
N LEU A 102 13.38 9.39 27.40
CA LEU A 102 13.67 8.07 27.95
C LEU A 102 12.49 7.54 28.80
N GLY A 103 11.86 8.40 29.60
CA GLY A 103 10.63 8.07 30.33
C GLY A 103 9.49 7.68 29.40
N SER A 104 9.28 8.43 28.31
CA SER A 104 8.25 8.11 27.30
C SER A 104 8.47 6.77 26.62
N VAL A 105 9.74 6.40 26.35
CA VAL A 105 10.10 5.09 25.80
C VAL A 105 9.80 3.98 26.81
N GLY A 106 10.12 4.19 28.09
CA GLY A 106 9.77 3.27 29.17
C GLY A 106 8.28 3.01 29.26
N SER A 107 7.46 4.07 29.30
CA SER A 107 6.00 3.92 29.32
C SER A 107 5.44 3.26 28.05
N ALA A 108 6.03 3.52 26.88
CA ALA A 108 5.63 2.85 25.64
C ALA A 108 5.93 1.33 25.69
N LEU A 109 7.07 0.95 26.27
CA LEU A 109 7.45 -0.44 26.47
C LEU A 109 6.50 -1.13 27.45
N GLU A 110 6.18 -0.51 28.58
CA GLU A 110 5.22 -1.03 29.56
C GLU A 110 3.84 -1.27 28.94
N LYS A 111 3.34 -0.30 28.16
CA LYS A 111 2.07 -0.45 27.43
C LYS A 111 2.12 -1.61 26.44
N SER A 112 3.26 -1.81 25.77
CA SER A 112 3.41 -2.86 24.76
C SER A 112 3.20 -4.28 25.29
N VAL A 113 3.48 -4.51 26.58
CA VAL A 113 3.27 -5.81 27.25
C VAL A 113 1.83 -6.28 27.13
N SER A 114 0.86 -5.36 27.16
CA SER A 114 -0.57 -5.67 27.04
C SER A 114 -1.08 -5.75 25.59
N LEU A 115 -0.31 -5.27 24.62
CA LEU A 115 -0.75 -5.17 23.22
C LEU A 115 -0.66 -6.48 22.45
N THR A 116 0.26 -7.37 22.84
CA THR A 116 0.48 -8.65 22.15
C THR A 116 0.23 -9.82 23.10
N PRO A 117 -0.84 -10.61 22.91
CA PRO A 117 -1.11 -11.79 23.74
C PRO A 117 0.05 -12.78 23.68
N LEU A 118 0.42 -13.38 24.83
CA LEU A 118 1.55 -14.31 24.94
C LEU A 118 1.47 -15.48 23.94
N GLN A 119 0.27 -16.00 23.71
CA GLN A 119 -0.02 -17.06 22.74
C GLN A 119 0.41 -16.71 21.31
N SER A 120 0.43 -15.41 20.96
CA SER A 120 0.89 -14.94 19.65
C SER A 120 2.39 -15.17 19.49
N TYR A 121 3.17 -14.97 20.55
CA TYR A 121 4.61 -15.25 20.54
C TYR A 121 4.88 -16.74 20.39
N GLU A 122 4.20 -17.59 21.16
CA GLU A 122 4.35 -19.05 21.07
C GLU A 122 4.02 -19.56 19.65
N ARG A 123 2.90 -19.08 19.08
CA ARG A 123 2.49 -19.45 17.73
C ARG A 123 3.49 -18.97 16.67
N ALA A 124 3.97 -17.73 16.79
CA ALA A 124 4.97 -17.19 15.88
C ALA A 124 6.29 -17.97 15.95
N ALA A 125 6.77 -18.27 17.15
CA ALA A 125 7.97 -19.08 17.35
C ALA A 125 7.81 -20.48 16.74
N ARG A 126 6.67 -21.14 16.97
CA ARG A 126 6.38 -22.44 16.37
C ARG A 126 6.40 -22.39 14.85
N LEU A 127 5.69 -21.42 14.25
CA LEU A 127 5.67 -21.25 12.79
C LEU A 127 7.08 -21.03 12.24
N LEU A 128 7.86 -20.14 12.86
CA LEU A 128 9.22 -19.83 12.42
C LEU A 128 10.18 -21.01 12.53
N MET A 129 10.03 -21.88 13.54
CA MET A 129 10.90 -23.05 13.73
C MET A 129 10.48 -24.27 12.91
N GLU A 130 9.17 -24.50 12.76
CA GLU A 130 8.62 -25.68 12.07
C GLU A 130 8.42 -25.49 10.56
N THR A 131 8.54 -24.25 10.05
CA THR A 131 8.39 -23.97 8.62
C THR A 131 9.41 -24.77 7.80
N LYS A 132 8.90 -25.56 6.85
CA LYS A 132 9.72 -26.24 5.84
C LYS A 132 10.22 -25.22 4.81
N GLY A 133 11.49 -25.26 4.46
CA GLY A 133 12.09 -24.35 3.49
C GLY A 133 12.66 -23.09 4.13
N GLU A 134 12.54 -21.95 3.43
CA GLU A 134 13.15 -20.69 3.83
C GLU A 134 12.22 -19.79 4.64
N VAL A 135 12.80 -19.03 5.57
CA VAL A 135 12.16 -17.93 6.29
C VAL A 135 12.76 -16.63 5.79
N VAL A 136 11.97 -15.86 5.06
CA VAL A 136 12.40 -14.59 4.48
C VAL A 136 11.93 -13.44 5.37
N MET A 137 12.88 -12.64 5.84
CA MET A 137 12.63 -11.44 6.64
C MET A 137 12.60 -10.22 5.72
N LEU A 138 11.61 -9.37 5.94
CA LEU A 138 11.37 -8.19 5.13
C LEU A 138 10.95 -7.00 5.99
N GLY A 139 11.42 -5.81 5.63
CA GLY A 139 10.93 -4.55 6.19
C GLY A 139 11.07 -3.38 5.23
N GLY A 140 10.32 -2.31 5.52
CA GLY A 140 10.39 -1.04 4.80
C GLY A 140 11.54 -0.15 5.30
N ARG A 141 11.45 1.16 5.04
CA ARG A 141 12.54 2.14 5.30
C ARG A 141 13.16 2.05 6.70
N PHE A 142 12.36 1.84 7.74
CA PHE A 142 12.87 1.71 9.12
C PHE A 142 12.73 0.29 9.66
N SER A 143 11.63 -0.41 9.36
CA SER A 143 11.41 -1.77 9.86
C SER A 143 12.40 -2.81 9.32
N ARG A 144 13.10 -2.54 8.20
CA ARG A 144 14.18 -3.41 7.70
C ARG A 144 15.28 -3.63 8.75
N HIS A 145 15.56 -2.64 9.60
CA HIS A 145 16.61 -2.77 10.62
C HIS A 145 16.22 -3.75 11.72
N ILE A 146 14.94 -3.77 12.08
CA ILE A 146 14.39 -4.75 13.03
C ILE A 146 14.31 -6.14 12.37
N ALA A 147 13.89 -6.22 11.11
CA ALA A 147 13.85 -7.46 10.35
C ALA A 147 15.24 -8.10 10.23
N GLY A 148 16.27 -7.32 9.91
CA GLY A 148 17.66 -7.79 9.85
C GLY A 148 18.20 -8.21 11.21
N MET A 149 17.87 -7.50 12.29
CA MET A 149 18.23 -7.92 13.64
C MET A 149 17.60 -9.27 14.01
N LEU A 150 16.30 -9.45 13.71
CA LEU A 150 15.62 -10.72 13.93
C LEU A 150 16.23 -11.84 13.07
N ALA A 151 16.57 -11.57 11.81
CA ALA A 151 17.25 -12.53 10.95
C ALA A 151 18.60 -12.97 11.55
N GLY A 152 19.37 -12.04 12.12
CA GLY A 152 20.64 -12.34 12.80
C GLY A 152 20.48 -13.27 14.01
N TYR A 153 19.40 -13.12 14.79
CA TYR A 153 19.07 -14.09 15.84
C TYR A 153 18.64 -15.44 15.24
N MET A 154 17.73 -15.42 14.27
CA MET A 154 17.13 -16.63 13.71
C MET A 154 18.12 -17.51 12.94
N LEU A 155 19.14 -16.92 12.30
CA LEU A 155 20.23 -17.64 11.63
C LEU A 155 21.01 -18.56 12.60
N GLN A 156 21.03 -18.24 13.89
CA GLN A 156 21.67 -19.08 14.91
C GLN A 156 20.79 -20.28 15.30
N PHE A 157 19.48 -20.20 15.10
CA PHE A 157 18.52 -21.22 15.54
C PHE A 157 18.10 -22.19 14.44
N ARG A 158 18.13 -21.77 13.16
CA ARG A 158 17.79 -22.65 12.04
C ARG A 158 18.45 -22.23 10.72
N PRO A 159 18.68 -23.19 9.80
CA PRO A 159 19.07 -22.86 8.43
C PRO A 159 17.90 -22.25 7.64
N GLY A 160 18.24 -21.65 6.50
CA GLY A 160 17.26 -21.13 5.53
C GLY A 160 16.64 -19.80 5.93
N VAL A 161 17.26 -19.02 6.81
CA VAL A 161 16.81 -17.65 7.14
C VAL A 161 17.49 -16.67 6.20
N ARG A 162 16.72 -15.78 5.57
CA ARG A 162 17.24 -14.76 4.64
C ARG A 162 16.67 -13.39 4.96
N ASP A 163 17.54 -12.41 5.19
CA ASP A 163 17.16 -11.00 5.22
C ASP A 163 17.25 -10.42 3.80
N LEU A 164 16.16 -9.80 3.33
CA LEU A 164 16.14 -9.11 2.03
C LEU A 164 16.79 -7.72 2.08
N GLY A 165 16.99 -7.16 3.27
CA GLY A 165 17.61 -5.85 3.43
C GLY A 165 16.78 -4.72 2.80
N THR A 166 17.40 -3.92 1.93
CA THR A 166 16.70 -2.81 1.26
C THR A 166 15.94 -3.33 0.05
N LEU A 167 14.61 -3.18 0.07
CA LEU A 167 13.79 -3.46 -1.11
C LEU A 167 14.21 -2.58 -2.28
N SER A 168 14.70 -3.24 -3.33
CA SER A 168 15.00 -2.64 -4.63
C SER A 168 14.18 -3.35 -5.70
N ALA A 169 14.15 -2.81 -6.93
CA ALA A 169 13.55 -3.51 -8.07
C ALA A 169 14.11 -4.94 -8.23
N GLN A 170 15.42 -5.13 -7.98
CA GLN A 170 16.08 -6.44 -8.03
C GLN A 170 15.68 -7.37 -6.87
N ALA A 171 15.20 -6.83 -5.75
CA ALA A 171 14.69 -7.67 -4.66
C ALA A 171 13.43 -8.45 -5.09
N PHE A 172 12.66 -7.94 -6.07
CA PHE A 172 11.53 -8.69 -6.65
C PHE A 172 11.98 -9.94 -7.41
N ASP A 173 13.19 -9.95 -7.98
CA ASP A 173 13.73 -11.14 -8.65
C ASP A 173 13.89 -12.31 -7.67
N THR A 174 14.12 -12.02 -6.38
CA THR A 174 14.18 -13.06 -5.34
C THR A 174 12.82 -13.68 -5.02
N LEU A 175 11.72 -13.04 -5.41
CA LEU A 175 10.35 -13.56 -5.34
C LEU A 175 9.93 -14.24 -6.65
N ALA A 176 10.77 -14.26 -7.68
CA ALA A 176 10.46 -14.87 -8.97
C ALA A 176 9.93 -16.32 -8.86
N PRO A 177 10.44 -17.20 -7.96
CA PRO A 177 9.86 -18.52 -7.78
C PRO A 177 8.42 -18.50 -7.24
N ALA A 178 8.13 -17.61 -6.28
CA ALA A 178 6.79 -17.47 -5.72
C ALA A 178 5.82 -16.85 -6.74
N MET A 179 6.28 -15.86 -7.51
CA MET A 179 5.53 -15.32 -8.64
C MET A 179 5.24 -16.40 -9.68
N ALA A 180 6.24 -17.21 -10.06
CA ALA A 180 6.05 -18.29 -11.02
C ALA A 180 5.03 -19.34 -10.54
N GLN A 181 5.03 -19.71 -9.25
CA GLN A 181 4.02 -20.61 -8.69
C GLN A 181 2.63 -19.99 -8.66
N MET A 182 2.53 -18.69 -8.36
CA MET A 182 1.28 -17.94 -8.41
C MET A 182 0.72 -17.89 -9.84
N GLU A 183 1.56 -17.55 -10.81
CA GLU A 183 1.21 -17.53 -12.24
C GLU A 183 0.81 -18.92 -12.75
N ALA A 184 1.53 -19.98 -12.35
CA ALA A 184 1.18 -21.35 -12.69
C ALA A 184 -0.18 -21.77 -12.11
N LEU A 185 -0.47 -21.38 -10.86
CA LEU A 185 -1.78 -21.61 -10.25
C LEU A 185 -2.88 -20.84 -10.98
N VAL A 186 -2.65 -19.57 -11.33
CA VAL A 186 -3.59 -18.76 -12.10
C VAL A 186 -3.83 -19.41 -13.48
N ALA A 187 -2.78 -19.85 -14.17
CA ALA A 187 -2.90 -20.54 -15.45
C ALA A 187 -3.72 -21.84 -15.33
N GLN A 188 -3.53 -22.61 -14.25
CA GLN A 188 -4.33 -23.81 -13.99
C GLN A 188 -5.79 -23.46 -13.71
N ILE A 189 -6.06 -22.44 -12.89
CA ILE A 189 -7.41 -21.95 -12.63
C ILE A 189 -8.06 -21.56 -13.96
N VAL A 190 -7.35 -20.80 -14.80
CA VAL A 190 -7.79 -20.37 -16.14
C VAL A 190 -8.13 -21.57 -17.02
N ALA A 191 -7.27 -22.59 -17.06
CA ALA A 191 -7.49 -23.81 -17.84
C ALA A 191 -8.71 -24.62 -17.37
N THR A 192 -9.10 -24.49 -16.11
CA THR A 192 -10.25 -25.18 -15.50
C THR A 192 -11.46 -24.26 -15.25
N LEU A 193 -11.45 -23.03 -15.81
CA LEU A 193 -12.50 -22.05 -15.57
C LEU A 193 -13.87 -22.63 -15.93
N SER A 194 -14.81 -22.52 -15.01
CA SER A 194 -16.23 -22.72 -15.29
C SER A 194 -16.81 -21.48 -15.98
N ASP A 195 -17.93 -21.66 -16.68
CA ASP A 195 -18.62 -20.58 -17.40
C ASP A 195 -18.96 -19.38 -16.48
N GLY A 196 -19.33 -19.66 -15.22
CA GLY A 196 -19.62 -18.61 -14.24
C GLY A 196 -18.41 -17.76 -13.84
N ALA A 197 -17.19 -18.32 -13.86
CA ALA A 197 -15.98 -17.55 -13.60
C ALA A 197 -15.58 -16.69 -14.81
N ARG A 198 -15.84 -17.17 -16.04
CA ARG A 198 -15.70 -16.38 -17.26
C ARG A 198 -16.66 -15.19 -17.27
N GLU A 199 -17.95 -15.39 -17.02
CA GLU A 199 -18.94 -14.30 -16.96
C GLU A 199 -18.58 -13.22 -15.95
N ARG A 200 -17.95 -13.62 -14.83
CA ARG A 200 -17.49 -12.69 -13.80
C ARG A 200 -16.30 -11.85 -14.27
N ILE A 201 -15.40 -12.43 -15.06
CA ILE A 201 -14.29 -11.71 -15.70
C ILE A 201 -14.83 -10.73 -16.74
N GLU A 202 -15.78 -11.13 -17.57
CA GLU A 202 -16.43 -10.27 -18.57
C GLU A 202 -17.11 -9.06 -17.92
N ARG A 203 -17.88 -9.28 -16.84
CA ARG A 203 -18.48 -8.18 -16.06
C ARG A 203 -17.44 -7.24 -15.46
N LEU A 204 -16.29 -7.76 -15.01
CA LEU A 204 -15.20 -6.93 -14.50
C LEU A 204 -14.55 -6.10 -15.62
N GLU A 205 -14.41 -6.67 -16.82
CA GLU A 205 -13.91 -5.96 -17.99
C GLU A 205 -14.88 -4.87 -18.47
N GLU A 206 -16.19 -5.13 -18.48
CA GLU A 206 -17.20 -4.10 -18.77
C GLU A 206 -17.08 -2.91 -17.82
N VAL A 207 -16.94 -3.19 -16.51
CA VAL A 207 -16.75 -2.14 -15.50
C VAL A 207 -15.42 -1.41 -15.71
N ARG A 208 -14.32 -2.12 -15.99
CA ARG A 208 -13.02 -1.49 -16.25
C ARG A 208 -13.04 -0.60 -17.49
N HIS A 209 -13.70 -1.06 -18.55
CA HIS A 209 -13.82 -0.33 -19.79
C HIS A 209 -14.68 0.93 -19.62
N ALA A 210 -15.83 0.80 -18.95
CA ALA A 210 -16.71 1.94 -18.63
C ALA A 210 -16.01 3.00 -17.75
N ASN A 211 -14.98 2.61 -16.99
CA ASN A 211 -14.23 3.49 -16.10
C ASN A 211 -12.82 3.84 -16.61
N ALA A 212 -12.49 3.53 -17.87
CA ALA A 212 -11.19 3.80 -18.49
C ALA A 212 -9.97 3.29 -17.66
N VAL A 213 -10.14 2.16 -16.98
CA VAL A 213 -9.08 1.53 -16.15
C VAL A 213 -8.08 0.77 -17.02
N THR A 214 -8.52 0.27 -18.18
CA THR A 214 -7.70 -0.46 -19.15
C THR A 214 -7.24 0.46 -20.29
N LEU A 215 -5.96 0.39 -20.65
CA LEU A 215 -5.32 1.24 -21.67
C LEU A 215 -5.66 0.86 -23.12
N ASP A 216 -6.48 -0.18 -23.33
CA ASP A 216 -6.79 -0.73 -24.66
C ASP A 216 -7.84 0.07 -25.45
N SER A 217 -8.08 1.34 -25.10
CA SER A 217 -8.90 2.26 -25.88
C SER A 217 -8.14 2.81 -27.10
N ALA A 218 -7.49 1.96 -27.88
CA ALA A 218 -7.12 2.27 -29.26
C ALA A 218 -8.09 1.52 -30.17
N GLY A 219 -9.26 2.12 -30.40
CA GLY A 219 -10.22 1.59 -31.36
C GLY A 219 -9.63 1.57 -32.78
N PRO A 220 -10.18 0.75 -33.71
CA PRO A 220 -9.63 0.56 -35.06
C PRO A 220 -9.52 1.84 -35.91
N GLU A 221 -10.16 2.94 -35.50
CA GLU A 221 -10.26 4.18 -36.28
C GLU A 221 -9.07 5.13 -36.09
N GLU A 222 -8.26 5.00 -35.03
CA GLU A 222 -7.15 5.93 -34.79
C GLU A 222 -5.86 5.54 -35.56
N ASN A 223 -5.80 4.31 -36.10
CA ASN A 223 -4.63 3.80 -36.83
C ASN A 223 -4.57 4.21 -38.32
N ALA A 224 -5.65 4.81 -38.85
CA ALA A 224 -5.69 5.30 -40.23
C ALA A 224 -5.03 6.68 -40.41
N ALA A 225 -4.91 7.47 -39.34
CA ALA A 225 -4.39 8.84 -39.38
C ALA A 225 -2.85 8.93 -39.30
N ARG A 226 -2.14 7.83 -39.05
CA ARG A 226 -0.66 7.75 -39.07
C ARG A 226 -0.12 7.17 -40.39
N ARG A 227 -0.59 7.68 -41.53
CA ARG A 227 0.14 7.52 -42.81
C ARG A 227 0.70 8.86 -43.25
N MET A 228 1.86 9.22 -42.68
CA MET A 228 2.73 10.21 -43.30
C MET A 228 3.60 9.52 -44.37
N PRO A 229 3.84 10.16 -45.54
CA PRO A 229 4.60 9.54 -46.63
C PRO A 229 6.08 9.44 -46.24
N GLY A 230 6.64 8.23 -46.24
CA GLY A 230 8.07 8.01 -45.97
C GLY A 230 8.96 8.60 -47.08
N PRO A 231 10.17 9.10 -46.75
CA PRO A 231 11.18 9.38 -47.75
C PRO A 231 11.76 8.06 -48.30
N LYS A 232 12.01 8.05 -49.61
CA LYS A 232 12.46 6.92 -50.41
C LYS A 232 13.74 6.26 -49.88
N SER A 233 13.74 4.93 -49.92
CA SER A 233 14.86 4.03 -49.62
C SER A 233 16.11 4.29 -50.48
N ALA A 234 17.29 4.30 -49.85
CA ALA A 234 18.57 3.99 -50.49
C ALA A 234 19.15 2.72 -49.86
N GLN A 235 19.47 1.74 -50.72
CA GLN A 235 19.94 0.38 -50.40
C GLN A 235 21.29 0.34 -49.64
N PRO A 236 21.56 -0.69 -48.83
CA PRO A 236 22.90 -0.93 -48.31
C PRO A 236 23.75 -1.70 -49.34
N ARG A 237 24.91 -1.15 -49.70
CA ARG A 237 25.96 -1.90 -50.41
C ARG A 237 26.89 -2.56 -49.39
N SER A 238 26.98 -3.87 -49.47
CA SER A 238 28.01 -4.71 -48.87
C SER A 238 29.38 -4.46 -49.51
N ALA A 239 30.45 -4.33 -48.71
CA ALA A 239 31.81 -4.78 -49.08
C ALA A 239 32.78 -4.81 -47.90
N GLN A 240 33.19 -6.04 -47.57
CA GLN A 240 34.57 -6.50 -47.34
C GLN A 240 35.42 -6.01 -46.16
N ALA A 241 35.82 -7.02 -45.40
CA ALA A 241 36.97 -7.07 -44.50
C ALA A 241 38.29 -6.62 -45.14
N LYS A 242 39.14 -5.96 -44.35
CA LYS A 242 40.60 -6.11 -44.39
C LYS A 242 41.20 -5.86 -43.01
N SER A 243 41.80 -6.92 -42.49
CA SER A 243 42.88 -6.91 -41.50
C SER A 243 44.00 -5.95 -41.93
N VAL A 244 44.69 -5.30 -40.98
CA VAL A 244 46.17 -5.21 -40.88
C VAL A 244 46.59 -4.36 -39.66
N LYS A 245 47.38 -5.02 -38.80
CA LYS A 245 48.54 -4.63 -37.96
C LYS A 245 48.53 -3.41 -37.02
N GLN A 246 48.86 -3.73 -35.75
CA GLN A 246 49.99 -3.22 -34.97
C GLN A 246 50.75 -2.02 -35.54
N ASP A 247 50.90 -0.95 -34.74
CA ASP A 247 52.22 -0.47 -34.35
C ASP A 247 52.21 0.42 -33.10
N GLN A 248 53.33 0.36 -32.39
CA GLN A 248 53.71 0.99 -31.12
C GLN A 248 54.01 2.50 -31.20
N LYS A 249 54.16 3.09 -29.99
CA LYS A 249 54.77 4.39 -29.61
C LYS A 249 53.82 5.61 -29.64
N ALA A 250 53.77 6.47 -28.63
CA ALA A 250 54.62 6.72 -27.46
C ALA A 250 53.76 7.14 -26.25
#